data_AF-A0A8B7D8K6-F1
#
_entry.id   AF-A0A8B7D8K6-F1
#
_cell.length_a   1.000
_cell.length_b   1.000
_cell.length_c   1.000
_cell.angle_alpha   90.00
_cell.angle_beta   90.00
_cell.angle_gamma   90.00
#
_symmetry.space_group_name_H-M   'P 1'
#
loop_
_entity.id
_entity.type
_entity.pdbx_description
1 polymer ?
#
loop_
_entity_poly.entity_id
_entity_poly.type
_entity_poly.pdbx_seq_one_letter_code
_entity_poly.pdbx_strand_id
1 'polypeptide(L)'
;MLSEIKERYPQYFAFIENSKVILFDVSRSCLPETTNQSVYQNFVVNKSFSWQGVIEKEKPVIMLHDPVHLFKSIRNNWFTEKTQTISLKINNQPLSGDWSHIVQLYNRQKTCVAKTTKLSRKSVYPSLIDRQNVANMVAVFNEKTVAALRLANFENTACFLAPIVSLWNMLNVKRKSCDVLLNDINRSPFQTLDDLRFKVILAFADATSKMSEGKGLKRHNTFTPETKHALVNTLQGLIELIKKLLSEDFLTYISLLMPFFLTIAVLTII
;
A
#
# COMPACT_ATOMS: atom_id res chain seq x y z
N MET A 1 -14.78 6.19 -27.57
CA MET A 1 -14.50 6.57 -26.17
C MET A 1 -13.45 5.69 -25.48
N LEU A 2 -13.68 4.39 -25.24
CA LEU A 2 -12.67 3.50 -24.60
C LEU A 2 -11.41 3.31 -25.45
N SER A 3 -11.58 3.17 -26.76
CA SER A 3 -10.50 3.13 -27.76
C SER A 3 -9.72 4.44 -27.81
N GLU A 4 -10.42 5.58 -27.80
CA GLU A 4 -9.81 6.92 -27.79
C GLU A 4 -9.04 7.20 -26.49
N ILE A 5 -9.55 6.79 -25.34
CA ILE A 5 -8.88 6.96 -24.03
C ILE A 5 -7.60 6.11 -23.99
N LYS A 6 -7.64 4.89 -24.54
CA LYS A 6 -6.50 3.97 -24.66
C LYS A 6 -5.41 4.50 -25.62
N GLU A 7 -5.81 5.14 -26.72
CA GLU A 7 -4.90 5.82 -27.65
C GLU A 7 -4.26 7.08 -27.02
N ARG A 8 -5.03 7.80 -26.19
CA ARG A 8 -4.62 9.10 -25.65
C ARG A 8 -3.77 8.99 -24.37
N TYR A 9 -3.90 7.93 -23.58
CA TYR A 9 -3.06 7.69 -22.40
C TYR A 9 -2.63 6.22 -22.27
N PRO A 10 -1.58 5.78 -23.00
CA PRO A 10 -1.18 4.38 -23.13
C PRO A 10 -0.55 3.72 -21.87
N GLN A 11 -0.54 4.40 -20.72
CA GLN A 11 0.11 3.94 -19.48
C GLN A 11 -0.86 3.79 -18.29
N TYR A 12 -2.16 3.94 -18.50
CA TYR A 12 -3.15 4.01 -17.43
C TYR A 12 -4.41 3.23 -17.86
N PHE A 13 -5.34 3.01 -16.93
CA PHE A 13 -6.68 2.40 -17.11
C PHE A 13 -6.84 0.90 -16.80
N ALA A 14 -7.90 0.56 -16.06
CA ALA A 14 -8.53 -0.74 -16.03
C ALA A 14 -10.04 -0.65 -16.24
N PHE A 15 -10.54 -1.75 -16.81
CA PHE A 15 -11.93 -1.99 -17.17
C PHE A 15 -12.32 -3.37 -16.64
N ILE A 16 -13.61 -3.59 -16.38
CA ILE A 16 -14.17 -4.92 -16.17
C ILE A 16 -15.12 -5.21 -17.33
N GLU A 17 -14.71 -6.10 -18.22
CA GLU A 17 -15.59 -6.76 -19.19
C GLU A 17 -15.31 -8.27 -19.15
N ASN A 18 -16.36 -9.07 -18.87
CA ASN A 18 -16.40 -10.53 -18.99
C ASN A 18 -15.20 -11.28 -18.36
N SER A 19 -15.06 -11.21 -17.03
CA SER A 19 -14.09 -11.99 -16.24
C SER A 19 -12.61 -11.78 -16.58
N LYS A 20 -12.26 -10.63 -17.19
CA LYS A 20 -10.88 -10.14 -17.28
C LYS A 20 -10.70 -8.95 -16.34
N VAL A 21 -9.79 -9.08 -15.38
CA VAL A 21 -9.31 -7.98 -14.55
C VAL A 21 -7.94 -7.57 -15.05
N ILE A 22 -7.80 -6.32 -15.39
CA ILE A 22 -6.50 -5.65 -15.53
C ILE A 22 -6.46 -4.61 -14.40
N LEU A 23 -5.27 -4.23 -13.93
CA LEU A 23 -5.11 -3.29 -12.81
C LEU A 23 -4.47 -1.98 -13.27
N PHE A 24 -4.85 -0.88 -12.63
CA PHE A 24 -4.33 0.46 -12.89
C PHE A 24 -2.98 0.67 -12.18
N ASP A 25 -2.01 1.20 -12.90
CA ASP A 25 -0.76 1.72 -12.36
C ASP A 25 -0.85 3.25 -12.24
N VAL A 26 -0.49 3.85 -11.11
CA VAL A 26 -0.34 5.31 -10.93
C VAL A 26 1.15 5.63 -10.74
N SER A 27 2.01 5.06 -11.58
CA SER A 27 3.46 5.16 -11.43
C SER A 27 4.14 6.23 -12.27
N ARG A 28 3.55 7.44 -12.41
CA ARG A 28 4.34 8.57 -12.92
C ARG A 28 3.94 9.96 -12.45
N SER A 29 3.46 10.11 -11.23
CA SER A 29 3.67 11.37 -10.48
C SER A 29 3.14 11.24 -9.04
N CYS A 30 4.05 11.09 -8.08
CA CYS A 30 3.82 11.60 -6.72
C CYS A 30 4.08 13.11 -6.67
N LEU A 31 3.69 13.82 -7.72
CA LEU A 31 3.37 15.24 -7.71
C LEU A 31 1.87 15.31 -7.94
N PRO A 32 1.16 16.29 -7.36
CA PRO A 32 -0.20 16.61 -7.75
C PRO A 32 -0.15 17.21 -9.16
N GLU A 33 0.20 16.41 -10.15
CA GLU A 33 0.07 16.79 -11.54
C GLU A 33 -1.39 16.60 -11.93
N THR A 34 -1.97 17.71 -12.38
CA THR A 34 -3.37 17.96 -12.72
C THR A 34 -3.99 16.93 -13.65
N THR A 35 -3.19 16.13 -14.35
CA THR A 35 -3.59 15.16 -15.38
C THR A 35 -4.27 13.91 -14.81
N ASN A 36 -3.92 13.45 -13.62
CA ASN A 36 -4.55 12.24 -13.04
C ASN A 36 -5.82 12.58 -12.25
N GLN A 37 -5.88 13.76 -11.63
CA GLN A 37 -7.10 14.26 -10.99
C GLN A 37 -8.20 14.53 -12.03
N SER A 38 -7.84 14.99 -13.23
CA SER A 38 -8.82 15.20 -14.31
C SER A 38 -9.42 13.90 -14.85
N VAL A 39 -8.69 12.78 -14.80
CA VAL A 39 -9.25 11.47 -15.16
C VAL A 39 -10.29 11.03 -14.13
N TYR A 40 -10.03 11.19 -12.83
CA TYR A 40 -11.02 10.91 -11.78
C TYR A 40 -12.28 11.79 -11.91
N GLN A 41 -12.16 13.00 -12.46
CA GLN A 41 -13.32 13.87 -12.74
C GLN A 41 -14.23 13.33 -13.85
N ASN A 42 -13.74 12.43 -14.71
CA ASN A 42 -14.57 11.78 -15.73
C ASN A 42 -15.43 10.64 -15.16
N PHE A 43 -15.20 10.22 -13.92
CA PHE A 43 -16.01 9.21 -13.24
C PHE A 43 -16.97 9.87 -12.27
N VAL A 44 -18.23 9.42 -12.28
CA VAL A 44 -19.14 9.75 -11.19
C VAL A 44 -18.76 8.90 -10.00
N VAL A 45 -18.01 9.50 -9.06
CA VAL A 45 -17.58 8.83 -7.82
C VAL A 45 -18.78 8.64 -6.90
N ASN A 46 -18.97 7.42 -6.40
CA ASN A 46 -19.97 7.16 -5.39
C ASN A 46 -19.54 7.83 -4.07
N LYS A 47 -20.35 8.78 -3.56
CA LYS A 47 -20.05 9.50 -2.31
C LYS A 47 -20.01 8.57 -1.09
N SER A 48 -20.73 7.45 -1.12
CA SER A 48 -20.75 6.46 -0.04
C SER A 48 -19.60 5.44 -0.15
N PHE A 49 -19.05 5.25 -1.35
CA PHE A 49 -17.96 4.31 -1.63
C PHE A 49 -16.96 4.97 -2.59
N SER A 50 -15.98 5.69 -2.05
CA SER A 50 -15.06 6.51 -2.87
C SER A 50 -14.23 5.69 -3.87
N TRP A 51 -14.15 4.37 -3.67
CA TRP A 51 -13.44 3.45 -4.54
C TRP A 51 -14.29 2.92 -5.68
N GLN A 52 -15.57 3.28 -5.73
CA GLN A 52 -16.50 2.94 -6.81
C GLN A 52 -16.73 4.16 -7.71
N GLY A 53 -16.54 3.96 -9.01
CA GLY A 53 -16.89 4.92 -10.05
C GLY A 53 -17.93 4.35 -11.02
N VAL A 54 -18.62 5.24 -11.72
CA VAL A 54 -19.50 4.91 -12.84
C VAL A 54 -19.01 5.66 -14.08
N ILE A 55 -18.81 4.93 -15.19
CA ILE A 55 -18.61 5.51 -16.53
C ILE A 55 -19.99 5.60 -17.17
N GLU A 56 -20.44 6.80 -17.55
CA GLU A 56 -21.64 7.09 -18.37
C GLU A 56 -22.70 5.97 -18.54
N LYS A 57 -23.51 5.71 -17.49
CA LYS A 57 -24.59 4.69 -17.48
C LYS A 57 -24.14 3.22 -17.64
N GLU A 58 -22.84 2.93 -17.62
CA GLU A 58 -22.24 1.60 -17.65
C GLU A 58 -21.85 1.07 -16.26
N LYS A 59 -21.35 -0.17 -16.25
CA LYS A 59 -21.06 -1.02 -15.09
C LYS A 59 -20.13 -0.34 -14.06
N PRO A 60 -20.27 -0.68 -12.76
CA PRO A 60 -19.43 -0.13 -11.70
C PRO A 60 -17.96 -0.53 -11.88
N VAL A 61 -17.06 0.44 -11.72
CA VAL A 61 -15.61 0.24 -11.75
C VAL A 61 -15.01 0.44 -10.35
N ILE A 62 -14.01 -0.38 -10.01
CA ILE A 62 -13.23 -0.24 -8.79
C ILE A 62 -11.95 0.55 -9.11
N MET A 63 -11.76 1.67 -8.42
CA MET A 63 -10.62 2.57 -8.61
C MET A 63 -9.56 2.32 -7.54
N LEU A 64 -8.37 1.91 -7.96
CA LEU A 64 -7.25 1.57 -7.07
C LEU A 64 -6.02 2.42 -7.41
N HIS A 65 -5.24 2.74 -6.38
CA HIS A 65 -3.90 3.31 -6.55
C HIS A 65 -2.85 2.20 -6.48
N ASP A 66 -1.65 2.48 -7.00
CA ASP A 66 -0.51 1.56 -6.91
C ASP A 66 0.00 1.41 -5.44
N PRO A 67 -0.08 0.23 -4.80
CA PRO A 67 0.57 -0.05 -3.52
C PRO A 67 2.03 0.40 -3.37
N VAL A 68 2.94 0.10 -4.30
CA VAL A 68 4.33 0.59 -4.24
C VAL A 68 4.36 2.10 -4.05
N HIS A 69 3.50 2.84 -4.74
CA HIS A 69 3.39 4.28 -4.58
C HIS A 69 2.76 4.69 -3.25
N LEU A 70 1.74 3.96 -2.77
CA LEU A 70 1.17 4.17 -1.44
C LEU A 70 2.22 3.98 -0.34
N PHE A 71 3.03 2.92 -0.40
CA PHE A 71 4.09 2.67 0.57
C PHE A 71 5.23 3.69 0.46
N LYS A 72 5.63 4.09 -0.76
CA LYS A 72 6.55 5.24 -0.93
C LYS A 72 5.99 6.49 -0.27
N SER A 73 4.68 6.75 -0.41
CA SER A 73 4.00 7.87 0.23
C SER A 73 3.98 7.75 1.74
N ILE A 74 3.69 6.57 2.32
CA ILE A 74 3.77 6.35 3.79
C ILE A 74 5.17 6.72 4.30
N ARG A 75 6.23 6.17 3.71
CA ARG A 75 7.61 6.48 4.11
C ARG A 75 7.92 7.96 3.94
N ASN A 76 7.55 8.56 2.81
CA ASN A 76 7.84 9.97 2.54
C ASN A 76 7.10 10.90 3.50
N ASN A 77 5.84 10.58 3.82
CA ASN A 77 5.07 11.32 4.81
C ASN A 77 5.75 11.23 6.17
N TRP A 78 6.11 10.02 6.60
CA TRP A 78 6.79 9.81 7.88
C TRP A 78 8.11 10.60 7.98
N PHE A 79 8.93 10.58 6.92
CA PHE A 79 10.20 11.31 6.88
C PHE A 79 10.04 12.85 6.83
N THR A 80 9.01 13.35 6.15
CA THR A 80 8.82 14.80 5.92
C THR A 80 7.85 15.47 6.88
N GLU A 81 7.17 14.70 7.71
CA GLU A 81 6.35 15.24 8.80
C GLU A 81 7.27 15.99 9.78
N LYS A 82 6.76 17.08 10.37
CA LYS A 82 7.57 18.06 11.09
C LYS A 82 8.27 17.46 12.32
N THR A 83 7.58 16.59 13.07
CA THR A 83 8.12 15.88 14.22
C THR A 83 8.75 14.53 13.82
N GLN A 84 8.70 14.19 12.52
CA GLN A 84 9.03 12.88 11.96
C GLN A 84 8.36 11.72 12.70
N THR A 85 7.18 12.00 13.26
CA THR A 85 6.38 11.04 14.00
C THR A 85 5.07 10.86 13.27
N ILE A 86 4.56 9.63 13.22
CA ILE A 86 3.22 9.35 12.73
C ILE A 86 2.50 8.53 13.79
N SER A 87 1.25 8.89 14.07
CA SER A 87 0.42 8.21 15.04
C SER A 87 -0.91 7.78 14.42
N LEU A 88 -1.32 6.54 14.66
CA LEU A 88 -2.64 6.03 14.29
C LEU A 88 -3.19 5.13 15.39
N LYS A 89 -4.49 4.82 15.35
CA LYS A 89 -5.15 3.92 16.31
C LYS A 89 -5.74 2.73 15.58
N ILE A 90 -5.11 1.56 15.67
CA ILE A 90 -5.63 0.32 15.09
C ILE A 90 -6.37 -0.43 16.20
N ASN A 91 -7.65 -0.75 16.00
CA ASN A 91 -8.47 -1.43 17.02
C ASN A 91 -8.42 -0.74 18.40
N ASN A 92 -8.49 0.60 18.41
CA ASN A 92 -8.34 1.47 19.58
C ASN A 92 -6.96 1.44 20.27
N GLN A 93 -5.99 0.68 19.77
CA GLN A 93 -4.62 0.68 20.29
C GLN A 93 -3.81 1.80 19.63
N PRO A 94 -3.27 2.76 20.41
CA PRO A 94 -2.45 3.83 19.87
C PRO A 94 -1.09 3.29 19.44
N LEU A 95 -0.74 3.51 18.17
CA LEU A 95 0.54 3.18 17.58
C LEU A 95 1.22 4.48 17.14
N SER A 96 2.51 4.62 17.44
CA SER A 96 3.28 5.78 17.06
C SER A 96 4.69 5.36 16.65
N GLY A 97 5.13 5.83 15.48
CA GLY A 97 6.46 5.57 14.96
C GLY A 97 7.26 6.86 14.85
N ASP A 98 8.44 6.87 15.44
CA ASP A 98 9.43 7.94 15.28
C ASP A 98 10.51 7.54 14.27
N TRP A 99 10.73 8.37 13.26
CA TRP A 99 11.80 8.18 12.27
C TRP A 99 13.19 8.24 12.90
N SER A 100 13.36 8.98 14.00
CA SER A 100 14.60 9.06 14.76
C SER A 100 15.08 7.67 15.22
N HIS A 101 14.17 6.75 15.53
CA HIS A 101 14.49 5.38 15.89
C HIS A 101 15.09 4.60 14.71
N ILE A 102 14.60 4.83 13.48
CA ILE A 102 15.18 4.27 12.25
C ILE A 102 16.59 4.82 12.01
N VAL A 103 16.78 6.12 12.25
CA VAL A 103 18.09 6.78 12.17
C VAL A 103 19.08 6.21 13.18
N GLN A 104 18.66 6.08 14.44
CA GLN A 104 19.47 5.52 15.52
C GLN A 104 19.86 4.07 15.21
N LEU A 105 18.90 3.25 14.74
CA LEU A 105 19.16 1.87 14.34
C LEU A 105 20.20 1.80 13.21
N TYR A 106 20.06 2.65 12.19
CA TYR A 106 21.02 2.76 11.09
C TYR A 106 22.42 3.20 11.56
N ASN A 107 22.51 4.10 12.53
CA ASN A 107 23.79 4.53 13.07
C ASN A 107 24.45 3.45 13.94
N ARG A 108 23.68 2.71 14.76
CA ARG A 108 24.19 1.58 15.55
C ARG A 108 24.79 0.49 14.69
N GLN A 109 24.18 0.16 13.55
CA GLN A 109 24.74 -0.88 12.66
C GLN A 109 25.99 -0.44 11.89
N LYS A 110 26.33 0.86 11.81
CA LYS A 110 27.55 1.31 11.11
C LYS A 110 28.82 0.85 11.81
N THR A 111 28.77 0.69 13.13
CA THR A 111 29.88 0.25 13.95
C THR A 111 29.92 -1.27 14.13
N CYS A 112 28.90 -1.99 13.63
CA CYS A 112 28.83 -3.44 13.70
C CYS A 112 29.35 -4.09 12.41
N VAL A 113 30.15 -5.14 12.57
CA VAL A 113 30.65 -5.94 11.43
C VAL A 113 29.49 -6.63 10.70
N ALA A 114 28.53 -7.19 11.44
CA ALA A 114 27.34 -7.82 10.89
C ALA A 114 26.17 -6.83 10.83
N LYS A 115 25.60 -6.63 9.63
CA LYS A 115 24.41 -5.78 9.44
C LYS A 115 23.14 -6.56 9.76
N THR A 116 22.37 -6.07 10.73
CA THR A 116 21.10 -6.68 11.16
C THR A 116 19.92 -6.27 10.28
N THR A 117 20.04 -5.19 9.52
CA THR A 117 18.99 -4.66 8.64
C THR A 117 19.50 -4.38 7.22
N LYS A 118 18.58 -4.12 6.30
CA LYS A 118 18.88 -3.64 4.94
C LYS A 118 18.96 -2.11 4.85
N LEU A 119 18.90 -1.41 5.98
CA LEU A 119 18.92 0.06 6.00
C LEU A 119 20.24 0.58 5.42
N SER A 120 20.13 1.57 4.55
CA SER A 120 21.24 2.28 3.92
C SER A 120 21.10 3.78 4.18
N ARG A 121 22.16 4.55 3.89
CA ARG A 121 22.08 6.02 3.97
C ARG A 121 20.92 6.56 3.13
N LYS A 122 20.69 5.99 1.94
CA LYS A 122 19.64 6.39 1.01
C LYS A 122 18.22 6.03 1.47
N SER A 123 18.07 4.99 2.31
CA SER A 123 16.76 4.65 2.88
C SER A 123 16.40 5.53 4.08
N VAL A 124 17.41 5.97 4.85
CA VAL A 124 17.22 6.75 6.10
C VAL A 124 17.25 8.26 5.89
N TYR A 125 18.07 8.73 4.94
CA TYR A 125 18.20 10.13 4.55
C TYR A 125 17.92 10.28 3.05
N PRO A 126 16.68 10.02 2.58
CA PRO A 126 16.39 9.99 1.16
C PRO A 126 16.37 11.40 0.55
N SER A 127 17.17 11.60 -0.51
CA SER A 127 17.01 12.74 -1.43
C SER A 127 15.67 12.67 -2.18
N LEU A 128 15.30 13.72 -2.92
CA LEU A 128 14.08 13.71 -3.74
C LEU A 128 14.03 12.54 -4.72
N ILE A 129 15.18 12.16 -5.30
CA ILE A 129 15.29 11.01 -6.21
C ILE A 129 15.17 9.70 -5.42
N ASP A 130 15.84 9.58 -4.27
CA ASP A 130 15.78 8.36 -3.45
C ASP A 130 14.37 8.09 -2.90
N ARG A 131 13.55 9.14 -2.73
CA ARG A 131 12.12 9.01 -2.37
C ARG A 131 11.28 8.33 -3.45
N GLN A 132 11.76 8.20 -4.68
CA GLN A 132 11.06 7.41 -5.71
C GLN A 132 11.52 5.95 -5.75
N ASN A 133 12.63 5.62 -5.10
CA ASN A 133 13.22 4.29 -5.16
C ASN A 133 12.50 3.29 -4.23
N VAL A 134 12.03 2.19 -4.82
CA VAL A 134 11.29 1.12 -4.14
C VAL A 134 12.20 0.31 -3.20
N ALA A 135 13.45 0.03 -3.60
CA ALA A 135 14.38 -0.73 -2.76
C ALA A 135 14.69 -0.01 -1.45
N ASN A 136 14.84 1.31 -1.50
CA ASN A 136 15.02 2.14 -0.30
C ASN A 136 13.78 2.12 0.61
N MET A 137 12.57 2.10 0.04
CA MET A 137 11.33 1.97 0.82
C MET A 137 11.22 0.58 1.47
N VAL A 138 11.49 -0.49 0.71
CA VAL A 138 11.46 -1.88 1.19
C VAL A 138 12.51 -2.12 2.28
N ALA A 139 13.64 -1.43 2.26
CA ALA A 139 14.63 -1.52 3.33
C ALA A 139 14.08 -1.04 4.69
N VAL A 140 13.18 -0.05 4.68
CA VAL A 140 12.50 0.46 5.88
C VAL A 140 11.37 -0.48 6.28
N PHE A 141 10.50 -0.84 5.33
CA PHE A 141 9.39 -1.78 5.55
C PHE A 141 9.86 -3.23 5.42
N ASN A 142 10.67 -3.66 6.39
CA ASN A 142 11.19 -5.02 6.44
C ASN A 142 11.04 -5.63 7.83
N GLU A 143 10.80 -6.93 7.89
CA GLU A 143 10.67 -7.71 9.13
C GLU A 143 11.95 -7.64 9.97
N LYS A 144 13.12 -7.67 9.32
CA LYS A 144 14.41 -7.52 10.01
C LYS A 144 14.54 -6.15 10.66
N THR A 145 14.01 -5.11 10.03
CA THR A 145 13.99 -3.76 10.60
C THR A 145 13.09 -3.72 11.84
N VAL A 146 11.89 -4.33 11.79
CA VAL A 146 11.00 -4.46 12.95
C VAL A 146 11.68 -5.23 14.09
N ALA A 147 12.26 -6.40 13.80
CA ALA A 147 12.96 -7.20 14.80
C ALA A 147 14.14 -6.45 15.42
N ALA A 148 14.94 -5.76 14.61
CA ALA A 148 16.07 -4.99 15.09
C ALA A 148 15.65 -3.76 15.92
N LEU A 149 14.49 -3.14 15.63
CA LEU A 149 13.91 -2.10 16.49
C LEU A 149 13.55 -2.65 17.88
N ARG A 150 12.96 -3.86 17.96
CA ARG A 150 12.65 -4.50 19.25
C ARG A 150 13.92 -4.79 20.06
N LEU A 151 14.93 -5.38 19.43
CA LEU A 151 16.23 -5.64 20.06
C LEU A 151 16.93 -4.35 20.51
N ALA A 152 16.65 -3.23 19.84
CA ALA A 152 17.17 -1.91 20.18
C ALA A 152 16.36 -1.17 21.25
N ASN A 153 15.31 -1.79 21.80
CA ASN A 153 14.33 -1.24 22.76
C ASN A 153 13.49 -0.07 22.21
N PHE A 154 13.21 -0.06 20.91
CA PHE A 154 12.32 0.91 20.26
C PHE A 154 10.93 0.31 19.97
N GLU A 155 10.27 -0.21 21.02
CA GLU A 155 9.05 -1.01 20.87
C GLU A 155 7.88 -0.22 20.26
N ASN A 156 7.76 1.07 20.58
CA ASN A 156 6.72 1.92 19.99
C ASN A 156 6.81 1.95 18.45
N THR A 157 7.99 2.23 17.90
CA THR A 157 8.21 2.24 16.44
C THR A 157 8.10 0.84 15.86
N ALA A 158 8.54 -0.21 16.57
CA ALA A 158 8.38 -1.59 16.13
C ALA A 158 6.89 -1.97 15.98
N CYS A 159 6.07 -1.63 16.99
CA CYS A 159 4.62 -1.86 16.98
C CYS A 159 3.88 -1.03 15.92
N PHE A 160 4.35 0.19 15.64
CA PHE A 160 3.83 0.99 14.52
C PHE A 160 4.20 0.41 13.15
N LEU A 161 5.44 -0.07 12.99
CA LEU A 161 5.95 -0.55 11.70
C LEU A 161 5.44 -1.94 11.34
N ALA A 162 5.24 -2.82 12.33
CA ALA A 162 4.77 -4.19 12.13
C ALA A 162 3.48 -4.32 11.28
N PRO A 163 2.38 -3.59 11.55
CA PRO A 163 1.17 -3.67 10.73
C PRO A 163 1.39 -3.14 9.31
N ILE A 164 2.27 -2.15 9.12
CA ILE A 164 2.64 -1.65 7.78
C ILE A 164 3.39 -2.72 6.99
N VAL A 165 4.34 -3.43 7.62
CA VAL A 165 5.08 -4.54 7.00
C VAL A 165 4.15 -5.71 6.68
N SER A 166 3.22 -6.03 7.58
CA SER A 166 2.21 -7.06 7.36
C SER A 166 1.33 -6.73 6.14
N LEU A 167 0.85 -5.49 6.07
CA LEU A 167 0.08 -4.98 4.92
C LEU A 167 0.90 -5.06 3.62
N TRP A 168 2.17 -4.68 3.65
CA TRP A 168 3.06 -4.80 2.48
C TRP A 168 3.18 -6.25 2.00
N ASN A 169 3.35 -7.19 2.92
CA ASN A 169 3.45 -8.61 2.60
C ASN A 169 2.16 -9.16 1.97
N MET A 170 0.98 -8.75 2.48
CA MET A 170 -0.33 -9.11 1.90
C MET A 170 -0.53 -8.58 0.49
N LEU A 171 -0.05 -7.36 0.23
CA LEU A 171 -0.25 -6.68 -1.05
C LEU A 171 0.86 -6.96 -2.07
N ASN A 172 1.90 -7.72 -1.71
CA ASN A 172 3.05 -8.03 -2.55
C ASN A 172 3.43 -9.53 -2.51
N VAL A 173 2.43 -10.38 -2.71
CA VAL A 173 2.58 -11.83 -2.82
C VAL A 173 3.20 -12.18 -4.16
N LYS A 174 4.47 -12.58 -4.15
CA LYS A 174 5.24 -12.78 -5.38
C LYS A 174 5.04 -14.11 -6.08
N ARG A 175 4.89 -15.19 -5.31
CA ARG A 175 4.81 -16.57 -5.79
C ARG A 175 3.96 -17.39 -4.84
N LYS A 176 3.37 -18.46 -5.37
CA LYS A 176 2.72 -19.49 -4.56
C LYS A 176 3.75 -20.12 -3.61
N SER A 177 3.31 -20.53 -2.42
CA SER A 177 4.12 -21.17 -1.38
C SER A 177 5.17 -20.27 -0.70
N CYS A 178 5.20 -18.95 -0.97
CA CYS A 178 6.05 -18.02 -0.23
C CYS A 178 5.69 -17.98 1.27
N ASP A 179 4.42 -18.16 1.58
CA ASP A 179 3.89 -18.32 2.93
C ASP A 179 4.44 -19.55 3.64
N VAL A 180 4.51 -20.70 2.94
CA VAL A 180 5.08 -21.93 3.49
C VAL A 180 6.59 -21.80 3.69
N LEU A 181 7.31 -21.30 2.66
CA LEU A 181 8.77 -21.19 2.69
C LEU A 181 9.28 -20.20 3.74
N LEU A 182 8.53 -19.12 3.99
CA LEU A 182 8.91 -18.07 4.93
C LEU A 182 8.13 -18.15 6.26
N ASN A 183 7.25 -19.14 6.40
CA ASN A 183 6.33 -19.27 7.53
C ASN A 183 5.57 -17.97 7.82
N ASP A 184 5.01 -17.33 6.79
CA ASP A 184 4.29 -16.05 6.88
C ASP A 184 2.99 -16.10 6.08
N ILE A 185 1.87 -16.31 6.78
CA ILE A 185 0.52 -16.35 6.19
C ILE A 185 0.15 -15.06 5.45
N ASN A 186 0.76 -13.92 5.80
CA ASN A 186 0.52 -12.66 5.09
C ASN A 186 1.06 -12.69 3.67
N ARG A 187 1.90 -13.65 3.32
CA ARG A 187 2.43 -13.85 1.96
C ARG A 187 1.67 -14.93 1.18
N SER A 188 0.56 -15.42 1.71
CA SER A 188 -0.28 -16.41 1.03
C SER A 188 -1.22 -15.72 0.02
N PRO A 189 -1.60 -16.35 -1.09
CA PRO A 189 -2.70 -15.85 -1.91
C PRO A 189 -4.02 -15.78 -1.14
N PHE A 190 -4.97 -14.94 -1.56
CA PHE A 190 -6.33 -14.96 -1.02
C PHE A 190 -7.12 -16.08 -1.69
N GLN A 191 -7.76 -16.94 -0.90
CA GLN A 191 -8.44 -18.14 -1.39
C GLN A 191 -9.91 -18.23 -0.96
N THR A 192 -10.32 -17.48 0.06
CA THR A 192 -11.67 -17.58 0.64
C THR A 192 -12.24 -16.19 0.94
N LEU A 193 -13.57 -16.09 0.95
CA LEU A 193 -14.28 -14.84 1.26
C LEU A 193 -14.17 -14.45 2.75
N ASP A 194 -13.88 -15.42 3.62
CA ASP A 194 -13.79 -15.28 5.08
C ASP A 194 -12.35 -15.10 5.58
N ASP A 195 -11.41 -14.79 4.70
CA ASP A 195 -10.00 -14.61 5.04
C ASP A 195 -9.82 -13.55 6.14
N LEU A 196 -9.25 -13.95 7.29
CA LEU A 196 -9.05 -13.08 8.45
C LEU A 196 -8.16 -11.87 8.12
N ARG A 197 -7.31 -11.95 7.10
CA ARG A 197 -6.44 -10.86 6.66
C ARG A 197 -7.24 -9.67 6.14
N PHE A 198 -8.46 -9.89 5.62
CA PHE A 198 -9.36 -8.77 5.28
C PHE A 198 -9.65 -7.89 6.48
N LYS A 199 -9.81 -8.46 7.68
CA LYS A 199 -10.02 -7.68 8.91
C LYS A 199 -8.81 -6.81 9.25
N VAL A 200 -7.60 -7.32 9.02
CA VAL A 200 -6.36 -6.57 9.24
C VAL A 200 -6.25 -5.38 8.28
N ILE A 201 -6.52 -5.61 7.00
CA ILE A 201 -6.50 -4.57 5.96
C ILE A 201 -7.55 -3.49 6.27
N LEU A 202 -8.79 -3.89 6.61
CA LEU A 202 -9.86 -2.94 6.97
C LEU A 202 -9.55 -2.18 8.25
N ALA A 203 -8.96 -2.82 9.26
CA ALA A 203 -8.56 -2.13 10.50
C ALA A 203 -7.50 -1.06 10.23
N PHE A 204 -6.57 -1.31 9.31
CA PHE A 204 -5.59 -0.29 8.89
C PHE A 204 -6.24 0.85 8.10
N ALA A 205 -7.18 0.54 7.19
CA ALA A 205 -7.94 1.53 6.45
C ALA A 205 -8.77 2.43 7.39
N ASP A 206 -9.51 1.84 8.33
CA ASP A 206 -10.28 2.55 9.35
C ASP A 206 -9.40 3.41 10.27
N ALA A 207 -8.27 2.88 10.71
CA ALA A 207 -7.31 3.65 11.49
C ALA A 207 -6.78 4.87 10.72
N THR A 208 -6.52 4.70 9.41
CA THR A 208 -6.03 5.76 8.52
C THR A 208 -7.09 6.82 8.27
N SER A 209 -8.36 6.44 8.09
CA SER A 209 -9.45 7.39 7.87
C SER A 209 -9.64 8.32 9.07
N LYS A 210 -9.50 7.77 10.29
CA LYS A 210 -9.65 8.47 11.57
C LYS A 210 -8.46 9.35 11.98
N MET A 211 -7.35 9.33 11.25
CA MET A 211 -6.22 10.22 11.53
C MET A 211 -6.63 11.69 11.36
N SER A 212 -6.05 12.60 12.15
CA SER A 212 -6.28 14.03 11.98
C SER A 212 -5.87 14.50 10.58
N GLU A 213 -6.52 15.54 10.06
CA GLU A 213 -6.18 16.11 8.77
C GLU A 213 -5.32 17.36 8.93
N GLY A 214 -4.29 17.46 8.09
CA GLY A 214 -3.42 18.63 8.04
C GLY A 214 -2.55 18.63 6.80
N LYS A 215 -2.31 19.82 6.24
CA LYS A 215 -1.35 20.04 5.16
C LYS A 215 -0.30 21.06 5.59
N GLY A 216 0.90 20.96 5.02
CA GLY A 216 2.00 21.88 5.28
C GLY A 216 2.30 22.00 6.78
N LEU A 217 2.32 23.24 7.27
CA LEU A 217 2.64 23.56 8.67
C LEU A 217 1.61 23.05 9.70
N LYS A 218 0.38 22.75 9.27
CA LYS A 218 -0.68 22.22 10.14
C LYS A 218 -0.65 20.68 10.23
N ARG A 219 0.20 20.02 9.45
CA ARG A 219 0.36 18.55 9.48
C ARG A 219 1.20 18.17 10.69
N HIS A 220 0.56 17.51 11.65
CA HIS A 220 1.19 17.01 12.87
C HIS A 220 0.82 15.55 13.10
N ASN A 221 1.82 14.69 13.22
CA ASN A 221 1.66 13.27 13.55
C ASN A 221 0.73 12.47 12.60
N THR A 222 0.55 12.94 11.36
CA THR A 222 -0.44 12.39 10.41
C THR A 222 0.06 12.36 8.96
N PHE A 223 -0.59 11.57 8.12
CA PHE A 223 -0.36 11.57 6.67
C PHE A 223 -1.04 12.78 5.99
N THR A 224 -0.61 13.14 4.78
CA THR A 224 -1.34 14.14 4.00
C THR A 224 -2.75 13.65 3.65
N PRO A 225 -3.73 14.53 3.45
CA PRO A 225 -5.08 14.16 3.04
C PRO A 225 -5.12 13.29 1.77
N GLU A 226 -4.25 13.56 0.80
CA GLU A 226 -4.13 12.78 -0.43
C GLU A 226 -3.66 11.34 -0.13
N THR A 227 -2.66 11.21 0.73
CA THR A 227 -2.13 9.89 1.12
C THR A 227 -3.17 9.10 1.91
N LYS A 228 -3.87 9.76 2.85
CA LYS A 228 -4.97 9.15 3.60
C LYS A 228 -6.05 8.63 2.66
N HIS A 229 -6.54 9.50 1.76
CA HIS A 229 -7.61 9.17 0.84
C HIS A 229 -7.18 8.00 -0.07
N ALA A 230 -6.01 8.08 -0.71
CA ALA A 230 -5.53 7.03 -1.60
C ALA A 230 -5.33 5.68 -0.90
N LEU A 231 -4.86 5.68 0.36
CA LEU A 231 -4.73 4.47 1.18
C LEU A 231 -6.10 3.86 1.47
N VAL A 232 -7.00 4.64 2.08
CA VAL A 232 -8.34 4.16 2.46
C VAL A 232 -9.07 3.60 1.23
N ASN A 233 -9.05 4.38 0.14
CA ASN A 233 -9.67 4.02 -1.13
C ASN A 233 -9.15 2.69 -1.68
N THR A 234 -7.82 2.55 -1.75
CA THR A 234 -7.20 1.34 -2.31
C THR A 234 -7.43 0.13 -1.42
N LEU A 235 -7.31 0.26 -0.11
CA LEU A 235 -7.46 -0.88 0.80
C LEU A 235 -8.90 -1.40 0.82
N GLN A 236 -9.90 -0.52 0.78
CA GLN A 236 -11.30 -0.92 0.70
C GLN A 236 -11.65 -1.49 -0.67
N GLY A 237 -11.28 -0.80 -1.74
CA GLY A 237 -11.53 -1.27 -3.10
C GLY A 237 -10.84 -2.60 -3.43
N LEU A 238 -9.63 -2.82 -2.90
CA LEU A 238 -8.89 -4.06 -3.14
C LEU A 238 -9.58 -5.27 -2.48
N ILE A 239 -10.16 -5.10 -1.29
CA ILE A 239 -10.95 -6.17 -0.66
C ILE A 239 -12.21 -6.46 -1.46
N GLU A 240 -12.93 -5.42 -1.90
CA GLU A 240 -14.11 -5.60 -2.75
C GLU A 240 -13.76 -6.33 -4.04
N LEU A 241 -12.66 -5.94 -4.69
CA LEU A 241 -12.16 -6.60 -5.90
C LEU A 241 -11.84 -8.07 -5.64
N ILE A 242 -11.08 -8.38 -4.58
CA ILE A 242 -10.71 -9.77 -4.25
C ILE A 242 -11.97 -10.60 -3.98
N LYS A 243 -12.93 -10.08 -3.20
CA LYS A 243 -14.17 -10.79 -2.90
C LYS A 243 -15.00 -11.04 -4.16
N LYS A 244 -15.14 -10.03 -5.02
CA LYS A 244 -15.86 -10.16 -6.28
C LYS A 244 -15.24 -11.24 -7.16
N LEU A 245 -13.90 -11.24 -7.25
CA LEU A 245 -13.18 -12.24 -8.03
C LEU A 245 -13.31 -13.65 -7.44
N LEU A 246 -13.22 -13.81 -6.12
CA LEU A 246 -13.42 -15.12 -5.48
C LEU A 246 -14.87 -15.63 -5.58
N SER A 247 -15.85 -14.73 -5.79
CA SER A 247 -17.24 -15.12 -6.02
C SER A 247 -17.55 -15.51 -7.47
N GLU A 248 -16.63 -15.27 -8.42
CA GLU A 248 -16.77 -15.76 -9.79
C GLU A 248 -16.22 -17.20 -9.86
N ASP A 249 -17.05 -18.15 -10.32
CA ASP A 249 -16.82 -19.61 -10.29
C ASP A 249 -15.54 -20.11 -11.00
N PHE A 250 -14.76 -19.22 -11.64
CA PHE A 250 -13.56 -19.56 -12.40
C PHE A 250 -12.23 -19.27 -11.68
N LEU A 251 -12.25 -18.72 -10.45
CA LEU A 251 -11.04 -18.31 -9.73
C LEU A 251 -10.80 -19.10 -8.44
N THR A 252 -9.71 -19.88 -8.41
CA THR A 252 -9.34 -20.70 -7.25
C THR A 252 -8.49 -19.94 -6.20
N TYR A 253 -7.75 -18.91 -6.60
CA TYR A 253 -6.98 -18.04 -5.68
C TYR A 253 -6.50 -16.73 -6.35
N ILE A 254 -6.14 -15.71 -5.56
CA ILE A 254 -5.69 -14.39 -6.03
C ILE A 254 -4.37 -13.99 -5.37
N SER A 255 -3.36 -13.64 -6.18
CA SER A 255 -2.06 -13.12 -5.75
C SER A 255 -1.82 -11.69 -6.24
N LEU A 256 -1.38 -10.81 -5.33
CA LEU A 256 -1.05 -9.43 -5.63
C LEU A 256 0.46 -9.30 -5.86
N LEU A 257 0.94 -9.37 -7.11
CA LEU A 257 2.36 -9.20 -7.46
C LEU A 257 2.66 -7.73 -7.83
N MET A 258 3.80 -7.19 -7.38
CA MET A 258 4.36 -5.88 -7.78
C MET A 258 5.69 -6.04 -8.52
N PRO A 259 6.00 -5.29 -9.61
CA PRO A 259 5.39 -4.03 -10.10
C PRO A 259 4.34 -4.21 -11.21
N PHE A 260 4.07 -5.45 -11.62
CA PHE A 260 3.03 -5.80 -12.59
C PHE A 260 1.79 -6.25 -11.83
N PHE A 261 0.93 -5.29 -11.59
CA PHE A 261 -0.29 -5.44 -10.83
C PHE A 261 -1.18 -6.61 -11.29
N LEU A 262 -1.43 -7.54 -10.35
CA LEU A 262 -2.21 -8.78 -10.49
C LEU A 262 -1.59 -9.78 -11.46
N THR A 263 -0.95 -10.80 -10.91
CA THR A 263 -0.98 -12.09 -11.60
C THR A 263 -2.24 -12.82 -11.13
N ILE A 264 -3.36 -12.62 -11.84
CA ILE A 264 -4.44 -13.61 -11.79
C ILE A 264 -3.88 -14.82 -12.53
N ALA A 265 -3.33 -15.76 -11.77
CA ALA A 265 -3.10 -17.09 -12.30
C ALA A 265 -4.45 -17.81 -12.30
N VAL A 266 -5.20 -17.68 -13.39
CA VAL A 266 -6.27 -18.64 -13.72
C VAL A 266 -5.55 -19.92 -14.10
N LEU A 267 -5.35 -20.84 -13.15
CA LEU A 267 -5.08 -22.22 -13.51
C LEU A 267 -6.42 -22.93 -13.57
N THR A 268 -6.95 -23.04 -14.79
CA THR A 268 -7.98 -24.03 -15.09
C THR A 268 -7.37 -25.39 -14.74
N ILE A 269 -7.94 -26.08 -13.76
CA ILE A 269 -7.68 -27.51 -13.61
C ILE A 269 -8.42 -28.18 -14.77
N ILE A 270 -7.71 -28.45 -15.86
CA ILE A 270 -7.96 -29.62 -16.72
C ILE A 270 -6.61 -30.26 -16.98
#